data_AF-A0A2Z5JAE1-F1
#
_entry.id   AF-A0A2Z5JAE1-F1
#
_cell.length_a   1.000
_cell.length_b   1.000
_cell.length_c   1.000
_cell.angle_alpha   90.00
_cell.angle_beta   90.00
_cell.angle_gamma   90.00
#
_symmetry.space_group_name_H-M   'P 1'
#
loop_
_entity.id
_entity.type
_entity.pdbx_description
1 polymer ?
#
loop_
_entity_poly.entity_id
_entity_poly.type
_entity_poly.pdbx_seq_one_letter_code
_entity_poly.pdbx_strand_id
1 'polypeptide(L)'
;MTWKNRTATAASALLLAAGGMLASASPAAADGPCPANRLCVYDQSGFGGNRIASASTNSCFFPQDFTFGSIVSYDNNLSVDAKVWHYYANTNSYSVARTLVAGGFSSNIGIPDLGVAYGDLVCMGNARP
;
A
#
# COMPACT_ATOMS: atom_id res chain seq x y z
N MET A 1 -45.85 -35.15 50.49
CA MET A 1 -44.46 -35.50 50.11
C MET A 1 -43.84 -34.29 49.44
N THR A 2 -42.57 -34.02 49.78
CA THR A 2 -41.57 -33.15 49.12
C THR A 2 -41.88 -31.65 48.91
N TRP A 3 -40.99 -30.67 49.09
CA TRP A 3 -39.66 -30.54 49.71
C TRP A 3 -39.21 -29.07 49.54
N LYS A 4 -38.75 -28.44 50.64
CA LYS A 4 -37.85 -27.28 50.84
C LYS A 4 -38.08 -25.87 50.25
N ASN A 5 -38.24 -24.97 51.23
CA ASN A 5 -37.76 -23.61 51.47
C ASN A 5 -36.52 -23.04 50.72
N ARG A 6 -36.55 -21.69 50.59
CA ARG A 6 -35.51 -20.65 50.80
C ARG A 6 -35.04 -19.87 49.55
N THR A 7 -35.21 -18.54 49.60
CA THR A 7 -34.42 -17.51 48.90
C THR A 7 -34.37 -16.28 49.83
N ALA A 8 -33.37 -16.07 50.69
CA ALA A 8 -31.94 -15.80 50.49
C ALA A 8 -31.66 -14.51 49.69
N THR A 9 -31.66 -13.40 50.46
CA THR A 9 -30.92 -12.14 50.33
C THR A 9 -29.94 -11.99 49.16
N ALA A 10 -30.17 -10.96 48.33
CA ALA A 10 -29.21 -10.43 47.37
C ALA A 10 -28.15 -9.59 48.10
N ALA A 11 -26.87 -9.96 47.93
CA ALA A 11 -25.72 -9.16 48.35
C ALA A 11 -24.94 -8.72 47.11
N SER A 12 -24.79 -7.42 46.96
CA SER A 12 -24.01 -6.76 45.92
C SER A 12 -22.52 -6.98 46.13
N ALA A 13 -21.79 -7.31 45.07
CA ALA A 13 -20.34 -7.12 44.99
C ALA A 13 -19.97 -6.75 43.54
N LEU A 14 -19.71 -5.46 43.33
CA LEU A 14 -19.15 -4.92 42.09
C LEU A 14 -17.67 -5.33 42.02
N LEU A 15 -17.33 -6.20 41.09
CA LEU A 15 -15.96 -6.60 40.78
C LEU A 15 -15.29 -5.55 39.89
N LEU A 16 -14.13 -5.07 40.32
CA LEU A 16 -13.23 -4.20 39.57
C LEU A 16 -12.66 -4.93 38.35
N ALA A 17 -12.72 -4.30 37.18
CA ALA A 17 -11.86 -4.63 36.05
C ALA A 17 -11.08 -3.38 35.66
N ALA A 18 -9.88 -3.24 36.24
CA ALA A 18 -8.88 -2.31 35.75
C ALA A 18 -8.38 -2.85 34.40
N GLY A 19 -8.96 -2.35 33.31
CA GLY A 19 -8.46 -2.57 31.97
C GLY A 19 -7.17 -1.77 31.80
N GLY A 20 -6.03 -2.46 31.95
CA GLY A 20 -4.74 -1.91 31.55
C GLY A 20 -4.82 -1.52 30.09
N MET A 21 -4.65 -0.22 29.83
CA MET A 21 -4.52 0.30 28.48
C MET A 21 -3.29 -0.36 27.86
N LEU A 22 -3.51 -1.36 27.01
CA LEU A 22 -2.51 -1.72 26.02
C LEU A 22 -2.32 -0.46 25.20
N ALA A 23 -1.25 0.27 25.47
CA ALA A 23 -0.73 1.25 24.55
C ALA A 23 -0.35 0.49 23.28
N SER A 24 -1.32 0.23 22.41
CA SER A 24 -1.04 0.05 21.01
C SER A 24 -0.45 1.39 20.59
N ALA A 25 0.88 1.44 20.51
CA ALA A 25 1.52 2.40 19.65
C ALA A 25 0.79 2.27 18.32
N SER A 26 0.03 3.30 17.95
CA SER A 26 -0.59 3.36 16.64
C SER A 26 0.55 3.10 15.67
N PRO A 27 0.49 2.07 14.79
CA PRO A 27 1.48 2.00 13.74
C PRO A 27 1.39 3.35 13.05
N ALA A 28 2.53 4.04 12.91
CA ALA A 28 2.58 5.32 12.23
C ALA A 28 1.88 5.12 10.88
N ALA A 29 0.64 5.58 10.79
CA ALA A 29 -0.21 5.27 9.67
C ALA A 29 0.40 5.99 8.49
N ALA A 30 0.96 5.19 7.58
CA ALA A 30 1.37 5.55 6.24
C ALA A 30 0.34 6.53 5.66
N ASP A 31 0.70 7.81 5.61
CA ASP A 31 0.34 8.86 4.64
C ASP A 31 -1.08 8.85 4.01
N GLY A 32 -2.06 8.27 4.72
CA GLY A 32 -3.40 7.95 4.22
C GLY A 32 -3.46 6.92 3.08
N PRO A 33 -4.67 6.44 2.74
CA PRO A 33 -4.90 5.68 1.50
C PRO A 33 -4.45 6.50 0.28
N CYS A 34 -4.20 5.84 -0.86
CA CYS A 34 -3.83 6.55 -2.08
C CYS A 34 -4.95 7.54 -2.45
N PRO A 35 -4.64 8.84 -2.62
CA PRO A 35 -5.66 9.82 -2.95
C PRO A 35 -6.34 9.52 -4.28
N ALA A 36 -7.58 9.97 -4.43
CA ALA A 36 -8.30 9.91 -5.70
C ALA A 36 -7.53 10.64 -6.82
N ASN A 37 -7.67 10.16 -8.07
CA ASN A 37 -6.98 10.70 -9.24
C ASN A 37 -5.45 10.72 -9.10
N ARG A 38 -4.88 9.71 -8.42
CA ARG A 38 -3.44 9.53 -8.30
C ARG A 38 -3.03 8.09 -8.52
N LEU A 39 -1.84 7.92 -9.07
CA LEU A 39 -1.09 6.69 -8.97
C LEU A 39 -0.24 6.75 -7.71
N CYS A 40 -0.30 5.72 -6.89
CA CYS A 40 0.62 5.50 -5.78
C CYS A 40 1.37 4.18 -5.97
N VAL A 41 2.69 4.24 -5.90
CA VAL A 41 3.56 3.07 -5.86
C VAL A 41 4.26 3.00 -4.51
N TYR A 42 4.43 1.78 -4.01
CA TYR A 42 4.87 1.49 -2.66
C TYR A 42 6.03 0.50 -2.67
N ASP A 43 6.98 0.66 -1.75
CA ASP A 43 8.15 -0.21 -1.66
C ASP A 43 7.97 -1.42 -0.73
N GLN A 44 6.79 -1.59 -0.14
CA GLN A 44 6.41 -2.77 0.62
C GLN A 44 5.07 -3.32 0.14
N SER A 45 4.76 -4.54 0.56
CA SER A 45 3.46 -5.17 0.32
C SER A 45 2.38 -4.50 1.17
N GLY A 46 1.11 -4.74 0.80
CA GLY A 46 -0.03 -4.20 1.54
C GLY A 46 -0.12 -2.68 1.55
N PHE A 47 0.45 -2.00 0.54
CA PHE A 47 0.48 -0.53 0.44
C PHE A 47 1.26 0.15 1.58
N GLY A 48 2.25 -0.55 2.14
CA GLY A 48 3.13 -0.04 3.19
C GLY A 48 4.41 0.59 2.67
N GLY A 49 5.23 1.07 3.60
CA GLY A 49 6.57 1.60 3.30
C GLY A 49 6.57 3.00 2.69
N ASN A 50 7.62 3.32 1.92
CA ASN A 50 7.73 4.57 1.20
C ASN A 50 6.76 4.59 0.03
N ARG A 51 6.23 5.78 -0.28
CA ARG A 51 5.23 5.99 -1.31
C ARG A 51 5.67 7.09 -2.26
N ILE A 52 5.59 6.82 -3.56
CA ILE A 52 5.63 7.86 -4.60
C ILE A 52 4.21 8.02 -5.14
N ALA A 53 3.71 9.26 -5.16
CA ALA A 53 2.37 9.57 -5.65
C ALA A 53 2.43 10.59 -6.81
N SER A 54 1.76 10.28 -7.91
CA SER A 54 1.65 11.14 -9.09
C SER A 54 0.19 11.38 -9.46
N ALA A 55 -0.15 12.63 -9.77
CA ALA A 55 -1.46 13.01 -10.32
C ALA A 55 -1.44 13.17 -11.86
N SER A 56 -0.28 12.96 -12.49
CA SER A 56 -0.15 13.11 -13.94
C SER A 56 -0.81 11.95 -14.67
N THR A 57 -1.45 12.24 -15.80
CA THR A 57 -2.02 11.23 -16.69
C THR A 57 -1.20 11.02 -17.97
N ASN A 58 -0.10 11.77 -18.14
CA ASN A 58 0.71 11.73 -19.36
C ASN A 58 2.15 12.22 -19.14
N SER A 59 2.85 11.67 -18.15
CA SER A 59 4.28 11.93 -17.94
C SER A 59 4.99 10.69 -17.40
N CYS A 60 6.32 10.75 -17.32
CA CYS A 60 7.15 9.73 -16.69
C CYS A 60 7.85 10.29 -15.46
N PHE A 61 8.21 9.41 -14.53
CA PHE A 61 9.15 9.71 -13.46
C PHE A 61 10.09 8.54 -13.23
N PHE A 62 11.26 8.83 -12.70
CA PHE A 62 12.26 7.84 -12.31
C PHE A 62 12.10 7.52 -10.81
N PRO A 63 11.72 6.29 -10.43
CA PRO A 63 11.62 5.91 -9.01
C PRO A 63 12.91 6.17 -8.23
N GLN A 64 14.07 5.99 -8.87
CA GLN A 64 15.41 6.19 -8.34
C GLN A 64 15.77 7.65 -8.04
N ASP A 65 14.99 8.63 -8.51
CA ASP A 65 15.17 10.03 -8.09
C ASP A 65 14.72 10.25 -6.64
N PHE A 66 14.06 9.26 -6.05
CA PHE A 66 13.57 9.26 -4.67
C PHE A 66 14.31 8.21 -3.83
N THR A 67 14.32 8.37 -2.51
CA THR A 67 14.72 7.29 -1.59
C THR A 67 13.62 6.24 -1.57
N PHE A 68 13.62 5.38 -2.58
CA PHE A 68 12.62 4.36 -2.84
C PHE A 68 13.32 3.05 -3.22
N GLY A 69 12.82 1.92 -2.70
CA GLY A 69 13.35 0.60 -3.01
C GLY A 69 12.87 0.10 -4.38
N SER A 70 12.21 -1.06 -4.39
CA SER A 70 11.52 -1.58 -5.56
C SER A 70 10.03 -1.29 -5.50
N ILE A 71 9.34 -1.30 -6.62
CA ILE A 71 7.87 -1.19 -6.66
C ILE A 71 7.29 -2.55 -6.28
N VAL A 72 6.79 -2.68 -5.06
CA VAL A 72 6.25 -3.94 -4.51
C VAL A 72 4.72 -3.98 -4.55
N SER A 73 4.07 -2.84 -4.30
CA SER A 73 2.61 -2.72 -4.41
C SER A 73 2.22 -1.39 -5.04
N TYR A 74 0.99 -1.31 -5.56
CA TYR A 74 0.48 -0.09 -6.18
C TYR A 74 -1.03 0.04 -6.01
N ASP A 75 -1.49 1.27 -6.02
CA ASP A 75 -2.90 1.65 -6.15
C ASP A 75 -2.98 2.75 -7.22
N ASN A 76 -3.70 2.49 -8.30
CA ASN A 76 -3.83 3.40 -9.42
C ASN A 76 -5.26 3.93 -9.52
N ASN A 77 -5.51 5.07 -8.89
CA ASN A 77 -6.78 5.78 -8.95
C ASN A 77 -6.87 6.76 -10.13
N LEU A 78 -5.94 6.71 -11.10
CA LEU A 78 -6.03 7.48 -12.34
C LEU A 78 -7.01 6.82 -13.33
N SER A 79 -7.48 7.62 -14.28
CA SER A 79 -8.27 7.15 -15.43
C SER A 79 -7.41 6.55 -16.56
N VAL A 80 -6.10 6.38 -16.35
CA VAL A 80 -5.16 5.87 -17.34
C VAL A 80 -4.26 4.80 -16.74
N ASP A 81 -3.82 3.87 -17.58
CA ASP A 81 -2.81 2.90 -17.18
C ASP A 81 -1.47 3.61 -16.92
N ALA A 82 -0.71 3.09 -15.97
CA ALA A 82 0.71 3.39 -15.87
C ALA A 82 1.54 2.15 -16.21
N LYS A 83 2.75 2.35 -16.70
CA LYS A 83 3.67 1.29 -17.10
C LYS A 83 5.01 1.53 -16.45
N VAL A 84 5.51 0.49 -15.80
CA VAL A 84 6.91 0.41 -15.37
C VAL A 84 7.70 -0.08 -16.58
N TRP A 85 8.61 0.76 -17.04
CA TRP A 85 9.54 0.48 -18.12
C TRP A 85 10.89 0.11 -17.54
N HIS A 86 11.47 -0.96 -18.06
CA HIS A 86 12.82 -1.38 -17.72
C HIS A 86 13.80 -1.01 -18.83
N TYR A 87 14.94 -0.43 -18.45
CA TYR A 87 16.00 -0.05 -19.39
C TYR A 87 17.08 -1.13 -19.51
N TYR A 88 17.27 -1.65 -20.73
CA TYR A 88 18.34 -2.60 -21.05
C TYR A 88 19.55 -1.86 -21.62
N ALA A 89 20.56 -1.60 -20.77
CA ALA A 89 21.76 -0.86 -21.16
C ALA A 89 22.58 -1.54 -22.28
N ASN A 90 22.55 -2.88 -22.36
CA ASN A 90 23.27 -3.64 -23.39
C ASN A 90 22.69 -3.46 -24.80
N THR A 91 21.39 -3.17 -24.91
CA THR A 91 20.69 -2.98 -26.19
C THR A 91 20.19 -1.55 -26.38
N ASN A 92 20.44 -0.67 -25.40
CA ASN A 92 19.93 0.70 -25.35
C ASN A 92 18.42 0.76 -25.67
N SER A 93 17.63 -0.08 -24.99
CA SER A 93 16.21 -0.25 -25.30
C SER A 93 15.35 -0.37 -24.05
N TYR A 94 14.07 -0.04 -24.21
CA TYR A 94 13.07 -0.11 -23.15
C TYR A 94 12.04 -1.21 -23.41
N SER A 95 11.68 -1.96 -22.37
CA SER A 95 10.54 -2.87 -22.40
C SER A 95 9.58 -2.59 -21.25
N VAL A 96 8.32 -2.96 -21.41
CA VAL A 96 7.34 -2.86 -20.32
C VAL A 96 7.56 -4.04 -19.37
N ALA A 97 8.03 -3.74 -18.15
CA ALA A 97 8.17 -4.74 -17.10
C ALA A 97 6.84 -5.04 -16.41
N ARG A 98 6.00 -4.01 -16.23
CA ARG A 98 4.68 -4.14 -15.59
C ARG A 98 3.71 -3.07 -16.04
N THR A 99 2.45 -3.44 -16.23
CA THR A 99 1.32 -2.50 -16.32
C THR A 99 0.61 -2.38 -14.98
N LEU A 100 0.38 -1.15 -14.56
CA LEU A 100 -0.40 -0.73 -13.39
C LEU A 100 -1.75 -0.22 -13.92
N VAL A 101 -2.76 -1.08 -13.92
CA VAL A 101 -4.03 -0.85 -14.63
C VAL A 101 -4.80 0.32 -14.02
N ALA A 102 -5.43 1.15 -14.86
CA ALA A 102 -6.30 2.24 -14.43
C ALA A 102 -7.42 1.76 -13.49
N GLY A 103 -7.65 2.45 -12.38
CA GLY A 103 -8.59 2.06 -11.33
C GLY A 103 -8.24 0.74 -10.62
N GLY A 104 -7.06 0.19 -10.86
CA GLY A 104 -6.61 -1.09 -10.35
C GLY A 104 -5.60 -0.96 -9.21
N PHE A 105 -5.42 -2.04 -8.47
CA PHE A 105 -4.42 -2.14 -7.42
C PHE A 105 -3.78 -3.53 -7.38
N SER A 106 -2.63 -3.62 -6.72
CA SER A 106 -2.03 -4.89 -6.33
C SER A 106 -1.29 -4.69 -5.02
N SER A 107 -1.66 -5.43 -4.00
CA SER A 107 -1.00 -5.40 -2.68
C SER A 107 0.35 -6.16 -2.67
N ASN A 108 0.66 -6.92 -3.72
CA ASN A 108 1.94 -7.58 -3.92
C ASN A 108 2.10 -7.97 -5.40
N ILE A 109 2.95 -7.26 -6.13
CA ILE A 109 3.17 -7.47 -7.57
C ILE A 109 3.95 -8.77 -7.84
N GLY A 110 4.80 -9.19 -6.90
CA GLY A 110 5.59 -10.42 -7.01
C GLY A 110 6.71 -10.38 -8.06
N ILE A 111 7.10 -9.19 -8.54
CA ILE A 111 8.23 -9.01 -9.46
C ILE A 111 9.40 -8.45 -8.66
N PRO A 112 10.52 -9.18 -8.51
CA PRO A 112 11.69 -8.67 -7.81
C PRO A 112 12.31 -7.49 -8.56
N ASP A 113 12.87 -6.54 -7.81
CA ASP A 113 13.64 -5.40 -8.32
C ASP A 113 12.93 -4.51 -9.36
N LEU A 114 11.59 -4.51 -9.37
CA LEU A 114 10.80 -3.71 -10.30
C LEU A 114 11.04 -2.21 -10.08
N GLY A 115 11.50 -1.50 -11.11
CA GLY A 115 11.71 -0.06 -11.05
C GLY A 115 12.96 0.37 -10.27
N VAL A 116 13.87 -0.57 -9.98
CA VAL A 116 15.13 -0.30 -9.26
C VAL A 116 16.28 0.01 -10.20
N ALA A 117 16.27 -0.55 -11.42
CA ALA A 117 17.43 -0.46 -12.28
C ALA A 117 17.63 0.97 -12.81
N TYR A 118 18.89 1.32 -13.04
CA TYR A 118 19.22 2.64 -13.57
C TYR A 118 18.56 2.86 -14.93
N GLY A 119 17.74 3.91 -15.02
CA GLY A 119 17.01 4.25 -16.22
C GLY A 119 15.59 3.69 -16.26
N ASP A 120 15.17 2.87 -15.29
CA ASP A 120 13.78 2.44 -15.18
C ASP A 120 12.87 3.65 -14.93
N LEU A 121 11.69 3.63 -15.54
CA LEU A 121 10.71 4.71 -15.40
C LEU A 121 9.32 4.17 -15.14
N VAL A 122 8.50 4.99 -14.49
CA VAL A 122 7.06 4.81 -14.45
C VAL A 122 6.43 5.88 -15.33
N CYS A 123 5.78 5.46 -16.42
CA CYS A 123 5.12 6.35 -17.37
C CYS A 123 3.60 6.15 -17.32
N MET A 124 2.84 7.23 -17.24
CA MET A 124 1.38 7.24 -17.20
C MET A 124 0.79 7.56 -18.57
N GLY A 125 -0.35 6.93 -18.89
CA GLY A 125 -1.08 7.13 -20.13
C GLY A 125 -0.28 6.77 -21.38
N ASN A 126 -0.15 7.73 -22.29
CA ASN A 126 0.56 7.55 -23.56
C ASN A 126 2.03 7.93 -23.49
N ALA A 127 2.51 8.41 -22.34
CA ALA A 127 3.91 8.75 -22.14
C ALA A 127 4.80 7.52 -22.29
N ARG A 128 6.00 7.73 -22.84
CA ARG A 128 7.02 6.73 -23.09
C ARG A 128 8.40 7.31 -22.76
N PRO A 129 9.38 6.45 -22.42
CA PRO A 129 10.79 6.82 -22.37
C PRO A 129 11.26 7.46 -23.69
#